data_AF-A0A2I0KED3-F1
#
_entry.id   AF-A0A2I0KED3-F1
#
_cell.length_a   1.000
_cell.length_b   1.000
_cell.length_c   1.000
_cell.angle_alpha   90.00
_cell.angle_beta   90.00
_cell.angle_gamma   90.00
#
_symmetry.space_group_name_H-M   'P 1'
#
loop_
_entity.id
_entity.type
_entity.pdbx_description
1 polymer ?
#
loop_
_entity_poly.entity_id
_entity_poly.type
_entity_poly.pdbx_seq_one_letter_code
_entity_poly.pdbx_strand_id
1 'polypeptide(L)'
;EAARNDNGKAAHSEWRNYDDFNEYFWSPTCFDLGWPLKRDSSFLLKPKKRKRTGKSTFVEHRTFLHLYRSFHRLWIFLVIMFQLLAIIAFRHGDIDLDTFKIVLSIGPTYTIMTFTENCLDVLLMFGAYSTARGMAISRLVIRFFWSGLSSAVVIYLYLKLLEERNDRNSNSLYFRIYILVLGVYAALRLSLALLLKLRACHALSEMSDQSFFQFFKWIYQERYYVGRGLYEKLSDYCRYVLFWVVILACKFVFAYFLQIRPLVSPTNIIVRLPTLKYSWHDLISKNNNNALAIASLWAPVVAIRSIEMLHKRFESFPEAFVKNLVSSETKRMPFNRQSPQASQDMNKTYAALFSPFWNEIIKSLREEDYISNREMDLLCMPSNTGSLRLVQWPLFLLSSKILLAIDLAVDCRDTQADLWNRICRDEYMAYAVQECYYSTEKVLLSLVDGEGRLWVERIFREINNSILEGSLFMTLKLVKLQLVVSRFTALAGLLIRNETPELAKGAAKAFFELYVVTHDLLSENLREELDTWNIVARARNEGRLFSRIEWPKDPEI
;
A
#
# COMPACT_ATOMS: atom_id res chain seq x y z
N GLU A 1 -16.67 -2.49 23.30
CA GLU A 1 -15.58 -2.74 22.34
C GLU A 1 -15.96 -2.23 20.95
N ALA A 2 -17.12 -2.59 20.39
CA ALA A 2 -17.62 -2.03 19.12
C ALA A 2 -17.57 -0.49 19.04
N ALA A 3 -18.11 0.22 20.05
CA ALA A 3 -18.03 1.68 20.10
C ALA A 3 -16.61 2.24 20.31
N ARG A 4 -15.66 1.44 20.83
CA ARG A 4 -14.25 1.85 21.01
C ARG A 4 -13.40 1.62 19.77
N ASN A 5 -13.84 0.75 18.86
CA ASN A 5 -13.19 0.54 17.58
C ASN A 5 -13.22 1.82 16.71
N ASP A 6 -14.16 2.74 16.97
CA ASP A 6 -14.33 4.01 16.24
C ASP A 6 -14.31 3.81 14.71
N ASN A 7 -15.09 2.84 14.23
CA ASN A 7 -15.10 2.42 12.82
C ASN A 7 -13.70 2.11 12.23
N GLY A 8 -12.80 1.53 13.03
CA GLY A 8 -11.44 1.13 12.62
C GLY A 8 -10.37 2.22 12.76
N LYS A 9 -10.73 3.39 13.31
CA LYS A 9 -9.80 4.53 13.51
C LYS A 9 -9.01 4.45 14.81
N ALA A 10 -9.55 3.82 15.84
CA ALA A 10 -8.87 3.70 17.13
C ALA A 10 -7.72 2.68 17.06
N ALA A 11 -6.62 2.95 17.79
CA ALA A 11 -5.49 2.05 17.84
C ALA A 11 -5.90 0.70 18.45
N HIS A 12 -5.41 -0.42 17.90
CA HIS A 12 -5.77 -1.77 18.36
C HIS A 12 -5.40 -2.01 19.84
N SER A 13 -4.50 -1.22 20.42
CA SER A 13 -4.19 -1.21 21.86
C SER A 13 -5.35 -0.75 22.75
N GLU A 14 -6.29 0.05 22.24
CA GLU A 14 -7.32 0.73 23.03
C GLU A 14 -8.62 -0.09 23.19
N TRP A 15 -8.78 -1.14 22.38
CA TRP A 15 -9.97 -2.00 22.35
C TRP A 15 -9.60 -3.49 22.21
N ARG A 16 -10.56 -4.39 22.45
CA ARG A 16 -10.39 -5.85 22.29
C ARG A 16 -10.98 -6.35 20.98
N ASN A 17 -10.18 -7.02 20.16
CA ASN A 17 -10.62 -7.68 18.93
C ASN A 17 -11.03 -9.14 19.19
N TYR A 18 -11.50 -9.85 18.16
CA TYR A 18 -11.93 -11.25 18.26
C TYR A 18 -10.86 -12.15 18.90
N ASP A 19 -9.59 -11.98 18.51
CA ASP A 19 -8.49 -12.78 19.05
C ASP A 19 -8.28 -12.57 20.54
N ASP A 20 -8.42 -11.34 21.04
CA ASP A 20 -8.34 -11.04 22.48
C ASP A 20 -9.46 -11.75 23.28
N PHE A 21 -10.66 -11.84 22.70
CA PHE A 21 -11.76 -12.61 23.30
C PHE A 21 -11.46 -14.11 23.25
N ASN A 22 -11.03 -14.61 22.09
CA ASN A 22 -10.69 -16.00 21.88
C ASN A 22 -9.61 -16.44 22.89
N GLU A 23 -8.49 -15.71 22.98
CA GLU A 23 -7.39 -16.03 23.89
C GLU A 23 -7.83 -16.07 25.37
N TYR A 24 -8.74 -15.18 25.78
CA TYR A 24 -9.32 -15.23 27.13
C TYR A 24 -10.16 -16.50 27.35
N PHE A 25 -11.06 -16.84 26.43
CA PHE A 25 -11.94 -18.01 26.57
C PHE A 25 -11.21 -19.34 26.47
N TRP A 26 -10.07 -19.38 25.77
CA TRP A 26 -9.15 -20.53 25.74
C TRP A 26 -8.20 -20.59 26.96
N SER A 27 -8.31 -19.66 27.90
CA SER A 27 -7.52 -19.66 29.13
C SER A 27 -8.34 -20.18 30.32
N PRO A 28 -7.71 -20.83 31.32
CA PRO A 28 -8.40 -21.23 32.56
C PRO A 28 -9.04 -20.07 33.33
N THR A 29 -8.59 -18.83 33.08
CA THR A 29 -9.19 -17.63 33.72
C THR A 29 -10.60 -17.34 33.21
N CYS A 30 -11.03 -17.96 32.11
CA CYS A 30 -12.41 -17.82 31.64
C CYS A 30 -13.43 -18.40 32.64
N PHE A 31 -13.04 -19.40 33.44
CA PHE A 31 -13.91 -20.00 34.45
C PHE A 31 -14.25 -19.02 35.59
N ASP A 32 -13.45 -17.98 35.80
CA ASP A 32 -13.74 -16.92 36.77
C ASP A 32 -14.97 -16.09 36.38
N LEU A 33 -15.30 -16.04 35.09
CA LEU A 33 -16.46 -15.32 34.56
C LEU A 33 -17.77 -15.96 35.02
N GLY A 34 -17.81 -17.29 35.12
CA GLY A 34 -18.94 -18.09 35.60
C GLY A 34 -20.25 -17.95 34.80
N TRP A 35 -21.26 -18.72 35.20
CA TRP A 35 -22.64 -18.53 34.79
C TRP A 35 -23.56 -18.55 36.03
N PRO A 36 -24.39 -17.53 36.27
CA PRO A 36 -24.56 -16.29 35.51
C PRO A 36 -23.29 -15.42 35.47
N LEU A 37 -23.15 -14.59 34.43
CA LEU A 37 -21.97 -13.75 34.22
C LEU A 37 -21.68 -12.86 35.45
N LYS A 38 -20.54 -13.07 36.10
CA LYS A 38 -20.08 -12.24 37.22
C LYS A 38 -19.67 -10.86 36.71
N ARG A 39 -20.48 -9.83 37.04
CA ARG A 39 -20.26 -8.44 36.61
C ARG A 39 -18.97 -7.81 37.19
N ASP A 40 -18.44 -8.39 38.26
CA ASP A 40 -17.21 -7.94 38.92
C ASP A 40 -15.94 -8.56 38.33
N SER A 41 -16.06 -9.41 37.31
CA SER A 41 -14.91 -10.02 36.63
C SER A 41 -14.01 -8.95 36.01
N SER A 42 -12.70 -9.12 36.16
CA SER A 42 -11.66 -8.26 35.55
C SER A 42 -11.80 -8.17 34.02
N PHE A 43 -12.47 -9.14 33.40
CA PHE A 43 -12.81 -9.17 31.99
C PHE A 43 -13.90 -8.16 31.57
N LEU A 44 -14.91 -7.91 32.42
CA LEU A 44 -16.04 -7.02 32.11
C LEU A 44 -15.84 -5.57 32.58
N LEU A 45 -14.87 -5.32 33.47
CA LEU A 45 -14.63 -4.00 34.04
C LEU A 45 -14.07 -2.97 33.02
N LYS A 46 -14.59 -1.73 33.09
CA LYS A 46 -14.06 -0.56 32.37
C LYS A 46 -12.69 -0.13 32.97
N PRO A 47 -11.78 0.46 32.19
CA PRO A 47 -10.38 0.64 32.58
C PRO A 47 -10.23 1.61 33.76
N LYS A 48 -9.74 1.10 34.89
CA LYS A 48 -8.82 1.84 35.78
C LYS A 48 -7.44 1.23 35.57
N LYS A 49 -6.43 2.09 35.37
CA LYS A 49 -5.03 1.89 34.90
C LYS A 49 -4.24 0.61 35.30
N ARG A 50 -4.76 -0.31 36.11
CA ARG A 50 -4.05 -1.50 36.62
C ARG A 50 -4.84 -2.83 36.68
N LYS A 51 -6.15 -2.86 36.37
CA LYS A 51 -7.01 -4.05 36.66
C LYS A 51 -7.68 -4.71 35.44
N ARG A 52 -7.16 -4.52 34.22
CA ARG A 52 -7.63 -5.28 33.06
C ARG A 52 -6.77 -6.53 32.91
N THR A 53 -7.36 -7.65 32.51
CA THR A 53 -6.61 -8.72 31.82
C THR A 53 -6.02 -8.07 30.56
N GLY A 54 -4.72 -7.77 30.59
CA GLY A 54 -4.03 -7.15 29.46
C GLY A 54 -4.02 -8.08 28.26
N LYS A 55 -3.72 -7.54 27.06
CA LYS A 55 -3.46 -8.39 25.90
C LYS A 55 -2.31 -9.34 26.24
N SER A 56 -2.54 -10.64 26.16
CA SER A 56 -1.64 -11.65 26.71
C SER A 56 -0.42 -11.91 25.84
N THR A 57 -0.52 -11.62 24.54
CA THR A 57 0.52 -12.00 23.57
C THR A 57 0.85 -10.95 22.51
N PHE A 58 -0.07 -10.07 22.11
CA PHE A 58 0.19 -9.11 21.03
C PHE A 58 -0.56 -7.79 21.19
N VAL A 59 0.16 -6.66 21.14
CA VAL A 59 -0.41 -5.32 21.00
C VAL A 59 0.07 -4.79 19.66
N GLU A 60 -0.82 -4.71 18.68
CA GLU A 60 -0.48 -4.22 17.36
C GLU A 60 -0.26 -2.70 17.41
N HIS A 61 1.00 -2.27 17.34
CA HIS A 61 1.33 -0.88 17.06
C HIS A 61 1.41 -0.72 15.55
N ARG A 62 0.57 0.11 14.91
CA ARG A 62 0.64 0.34 13.46
C ARG A 62 1.97 1.05 13.09
N THR A 63 3.03 0.28 12.89
CA THR A 63 4.35 0.74 12.47
C THR A 63 4.88 -0.13 11.35
N PHE A 64 5.67 0.46 10.44
CA PHE A 64 6.29 -0.26 9.32
C PHE A 64 7.16 -1.45 9.78
N LEU A 65 7.69 -1.41 11.01
CA LEU A 65 8.49 -2.49 11.60
C LEU A 65 7.68 -3.78 11.79
N HIS A 66 6.36 -3.70 11.97
CA HIS A 66 5.51 -4.89 12.03
C HIS A 66 5.45 -5.62 10.69
N LEU A 67 5.46 -4.90 9.56
CA LEU A 67 5.49 -5.53 8.24
C LEU A 67 6.79 -6.33 8.04
N TYR A 68 7.92 -5.77 8.47
CA TYR A 68 9.19 -6.49 8.43
C TYR A 68 9.18 -7.73 9.32
N ARG A 69 8.66 -7.61 10.55
CA ARG A 69 8.55 -8.74 11.50
C ARG A 69 7.66 -9.86 10.94
N SER A 70 6.48 -9.54 10.43
CA SER A 70 5.52 -10.51 9.91
C SER A 70 6.07 -11.30 8.72
N PHE A 71 6.85 -10.64 7.85
CA PHE A 71 7.43 -11.26 6.66
C PHE A 71 8.96 -11.46 6.76
N HIS A 72 9.52 -11.57 7.96
CA HIS A 72 10.98 -11.62 8.17
C HIS A 72 11.66 -12.72 7.33
N ARG A 73 11.04 -13.90 7.20
CA ARG A 73 11.57 -15.01 6.38
C ARG A 73 11.70 -14.65 4.92
N LEU A 74 10.72 -13.92 4.38
CA LEU A 74 10.75 -13.44 3.00
C LEU A 74 11.89 -12.44 2.82
N TRP A 75 12.06 -11.49 3.75
CA TRP A 75 13.13 -10.50 3.70
C TRP A 75 14.52 -11.14 3.79
N ILE A 76 14.72 -12.06 4.75
CA ILE A 76 15.97 -12.82 4.89
C ILE A 76 16.31 -13.56 3.60
N PHE A 77 15.33 -14.27 3.04
CA PHE A 77 15.50 -14.99 1.80
C PHE A 77 15.87 -14.07 0.62
N LEU A 78 15.17 -12.94 0.45
CA LEU A 78 15.42 -11.99 -0.63
C LEU A 78 16.80 -11.33 -0.53
N VAL A 79 17.23 -10.94 0.67
CA VAL A 79 18.54 -10.31 0.89
C VAL A 79 19.67 -11.31 0.63
N ILE A 80 19.55 -12.54 1.12
CA ILE A 80 20.53 -13.60 0.88
C ILE A 80 20.62 -13.93 -0.61
N MET A 81 19.48 -14.07 -1.29
CA MET A 81 19.46 -14.33 -2.73
C MET A 81 20.06 -13.16 -3.53
N PHE A 82 19.75 -11.92 -3.15
CA PHE A 82 20.35 -10.74 -3.77
C PHE A 82 21.87 -10.73 -3.56
N GLN A 83 22.35 -10.98 -2.35
CA GLN A 83 23.79 -11.05 -2.05
C GLN A 83 24.50 -12.14 -2.87
N LEU A 84 23.92 -13.34 -2.94
CA LEU A 84 24.45 -14.45 -3.74
C LEU A 84 24.60 -14.05 -5.22
N LEU A 85 23.53 -13.54 -5.81
CA LEU A 85 23.50 -13.15 -7.22
C LEU A 85 24.42 -11.96 -7.51
N ALA A 86 24.50 -10.99 -6.60
CA ALA A 86 25.41 -9.85 -6.70
C ALA A 86 26.87 -10.33 -6.70
N ILE A 87 27.26 -11.20 -5.76
CA ILE A 87 28.63 -11.75 -5.71
C ILE A 87 28.99 -12.45 -7.02
N ILE A 88 28.09 -13.29 -7.55
CA ILE A 88 28.29 -13.97 -8.83
C ILE A 88 28.45 -12.96 -9.97
N ALA A 89 27.60 -11.93 -10.01
CA ALA A 89 27.64 -10.90 -11.05
C ALA A 89 28.94 -10.07 -11.01
N PHE A 90 29.42 -9.70 -9.83
CA PHE A 90 30.70 -8.97 -9.65
C PHE A 90 31.92 -9.81 -10.00
N ARG A 91 31.81 -11.14 -9.97
CA ARG A 91 32.85 -12.08 -10.42
C ARG A 91 32.67 -12.52 -11.87
N HIS A 92 31.84 -11.83 -12.64
CA HIS A 92 31.57 -12.09 -14.07
C HIS A 92 31.06 -13.52 -14.38
N GLY A 93 30.57 -14.25 -13.37
CA GLY A 93 30.11 -15.64 -13.51
C GLY A 93 31.16 -16.72 -13.18
N ASP A 94 32.38 -16.35 -12.78
CA ASP A 94 33.45 -17.31 -12.50
C ASP A 94 33.34 -17.88 -11.08
N ILE A 95 33.08 -19.20 -11.00
CA ILE A 95 32.88 -19.93 -9.74
C ILE A 95 34.21 -20.59 -9.32
N ASP A 96 35.15 -19.77 -8.87
CA ASP A 96 36.40 -20.24 -8.26
C ASP A 96 36.23 -20.53 -6.76
N LEU A 97 37.21 -21.22 -6.16
CA LEU A 97 37.29 -21.41 -4.70
C LEU A 97 37.27 -20.07 -3.95
N ASP A 98 37.88 -19.02 -4.51
CA ASP A 98 37.84 -17.68 -3.93
C ASP A 98 36.46 -17.05 -4.00
N THR A 99 35.74 -17.25 -5.12
CA THR A 99 34.34 -16.85 -5.23
C THR A 99 33.51 -17.59 -4.18
N PHE A 100 33.74 -18.89 -3.98
CA PHE A 100 33.06 -19.67 -2.95
C PHE A 100 33.32 -19.16 -1.53
N LYS A 101 34.57 -18.80 -1.19
CA LYS A 101 34.91 -18.17 0.10
C LYS A 101 34.19 -16.83 0.31
N ILE A 102 33.96 -16.07 -0.75
CA ILE A 102 33.17 -14.83 -0.69
C ILE A 102 31.67 -15.15 -0.52
N VAL A 103 31.13 -16.13 -1.25
CA VAL A 103 29.73 -16.57 -1.13
C VAL A 103 29.40 -17.04 0.29
N LEU A 104 30.36 -17.60 1.02
CA LEU A 104 30.21 -17.94 2.43
C LEU A 104 29.84 -16.73 3.35
N SER A 105 29.97 -15.49 2.87
CA SER A 105 29.41 -14.27 3.52
C SER A 105 27.88 -14.25 3.67
N ILE A 106 27.17 -15.22 3.06
CA ILE A 106 25.75 -15.44 3.30
C ILE A 106 25.50 -15.90 4.74
N GLY A 107 26.41 -16.67 5.34
CA GLY A 107 26.29 -17.17 6.71
C GLY A 107 26.17 -16.04 7.75
N PRO A 108 27.11 -15.07 7.80
CA PRO A 108 27.02 -13.93 8.69
C PRO A 108 25.76 -13.10 8.43
N THR A 109 25.42 -12.86 7.16
CA THR A 109 24.23 -12.09 6.78
C THR A 109 22.95 -12.73 7.31
N TYR A 110 22.79 -14.05 7.16
CA TYR A 110 21.68 -14.80 7.73
C TYR A 110 21.58 -14.63 9.25
N THR A 111 22.70 -14.76 9.97
CA THR A 111 22.71 -14.60 11.44
C THR A 111 22.42 -13.16 11.89
N ILE A 112 22.91 -12.15 11.19
CA ILE A 112 22.66 -10.73 11.48
C ILE A 112 21.18 -10.40 11.30
N MET A 113 20.58 -10.86 10.20
CA MET A 113 19.16 -10.61 9.97
C MET A 113 18.27 -11.37 10.96
N THR A 114 18.65 -12.59 11.33
CA THR A 114 17.97 -13.36 12.39
C THR A 114 18.11 -12.64 13.74
N PHE A 115 19.28 -12.09 14.06
CA PHE A 115 19.45 -11.28 15.26
C PHE A 115 18.58 -10.01 15.23
N THR A 116 18.48 -9.35 14.07
CA THR A 116 17.63 -8.17 13.86
C THR A 116 16.14 -8.51 14.08
N GLU A 117 15.67 -9.65 13.60
CA GLU A 117 14.31 -10.17 13.91
C GLU A 117 14.11 -10.29 15.42
N ASN A 118 15.04 -10.94 16.13
CA ASN A 118 14.93 -11.09 17.59
C ASN A 118 14.97 -9.74 18.32
N CYS A 119 15.71 -8.74 17.82
CA CYS A 119 15.68 -7.37 18.34
C CYS A 119 14.31 -6.71 18.14
N LEU A 120 13.70 -6.87 16.96
CA LEU A 120 12.38 -6.33 16.66
C LEU A 120 11.27 -7.01 17.48
N ASP A 121 11.39 -8.32 17.70
CA ASP A 121 10.55 -9.08 18.60
C ASP A 121 10.59 -8.49 20.03
N VAL A 122 11.79 -8.14 20.52
CA VAL A 122 11.98 -7.48 21.83
C VAL A 122 11.38 -6.08 21.87
N LEU A 123 11.61 -5.27 20.83
CA LEU A 123 11.17 -3.88 20.75
C LEU A 123 9.64 -3.78 20.64
N LEU A 124 9.03 -4.59 19.77
CA LEU A 124 7.59 -4.54 19.53
C LEU A 124 6.79 -5.16 20.69
N MET A 125 7.41 -6.00 21.53
CA MET A 125 6.79 -6.52 22.74
C MET A 125 6.93 -5.57 23.95
N PHE A 126 7.58 -4.41 23.80
CA PHE A 126 7.85 -3.46 24.89
C PHE A 126 6.60 -3.02 25.66
N GLY A 127 5.51 -2.73 24.96
CA GLY A 127 4.23 -2.36 25.59
C GLY A 127 3.51 -3.51 26.31
N ALA A 128 3.82 -4.75 25.97
CA ALA A 128 3.13 -5.96 26.46
C ALA A 128 3.93 -6.73 27.54
N TYR A 129 5.18 -6.35 27.86
CA TYR A 129 6.00 -7.04 28.87
C TYR A 129 5.34 -7.09 30.25
N SER A 130 4.60 -6.06 30.64
CA SER A 130 3.95 -6.02 31.96
C SER A 130 2.75 -6.96 32.08
N THR A 131 2.21 -7.44 30.95
CA THR A 131 1.01 -8.30 30.90
C THR A 131 1.28 -9.69 30.32
N ALA A 132 2.43 -9.90 29.69
CA ALA A 132 2.83 -11.17 29.09
C ALA A 132 3.19 -12.23 30.15
N ARG A 133 2.90 -13.50 29.88
CA ARG A 133 3.29 -14.62 30.74
C ARG A 133 4.82 -14.70 30.84
N GLY A 134 5.36 -14.99 32.04
CA GLY A 134 6.80 -15.09 32.26
C GLY A 134 7.52 -16.07 31.32
N MET A 135 6.85 -17.15 30.88
CA MET A 135 7.36 -18.10 29.87
C MET A 135 7.49 -17.49 28.47
N ALA A 136 6.67 -16.50 28.09
CA ALA A 136 6.80 -15.80 26.82
C ALA A 136 7.99 -14.82 26.86
N ILE A 137 8.20 -14.16 28.00
CA ILE A 137 9.31 -13.23 28.21
C ILE A 137 10.64 -13.98 28.25
N SER A 138 10.73 -15.10 28.97
CA SER A 138 11.97 -15.90 29.00
C SER A 138 12.36 -16.44 27.63
N ARG A 139 11.37 -16.76 26.77
CA ARG A 139 11.59 -17.19 25.37
C ARG A 139 12.35 -16.14 24.59
N LEU A 140 11.82 -14.93 24.68
CA LEU A 140 12.29 -13.78 23.94
C LEU A 140 13.73 -13.45 24.33
N VAL A 141 14.00 -13.42 25.64
CA VAL A 141 15.32 -13.13 26.21
C VAL A 141 16.33 -14.20 25.79
N ILE A 142 15.98 -15.48 25.92
CA ILE A 142 16.88 -16.59 25.53
C ILE A 142 17.16 -16.57 24.03
N ARG A 143 16.13 -16.36 23.19
CA ARG A 143 16.32 -16.23 21.73
C ARG A 143 17.19 -15.04 21.36
N PHE A 144 17.04 -13.91 22.05
CA PHE A 144 17.87 -12.73 21.84
C PHE A 144 19.35 -13.01 22.13
N PHE A 145 19.67 -13.57 23.31
CA PHE A 145 21.06 -13.88 23.65
C PHE A 145 21.65 -15.00 22.78
N TRP A 146 20.87 -16.05 22.50
CA TRP A 146 21.32 -17.16 21.66
C TRP A 146 21.61 -16.71 20.22
N SER A 147 20.72 -15.92 19.62
CA SER A 147 20.93 -15.38 18.28
C SER A 147 22.08 -14.38 18.22
N GLY A 148 22.23 -13.53 19.26
CA GLY A 148 23.36 -12.61 19.38
C GLY A 148 24.71 -13.34 19.48
N LEU A 149 24.81 -14.36 20.35
CA LEU A 149 26.02 -15.16 20.49
C LEU A 149 26.34 -15.92 19.20
N SER A 150 25.35 -16.56 18.59
CA SER A 150 25.51 -17.27 17.32
C SER A 150 25.99 -16.34 16.21
N SER A 151 25.41 -15.13 16.12
CA SER A 151 25.84 -14.12 15.14
C SER A 151 27.29 -13.69 15.38
N ALA A 152 27.67 -13.40 16.62
CA ALA A 152 29.05 -13.03 16.96
C ALA A 152 30.05 -14.14 16.58
N VAL A 153 29.74 -15.41 16.88
CA VAL A 153 30.60 -16.56 16.56
C VAL A 153 30.74 -16.74 15.04
N VAL A 154 29.64 -16.72 14.29
CA VAL A 154 29.68 -16.90 12.82
C VAL A 154 30.40 -15.74 12.13
N ILE A 155 30.20 -14.50 12.59
CA ILE A 155 30.94 -13.34 12.11
C ILE A 155 32.43 -13.49 12.40
N TYR A 156 32.80 -13.85 13.63
CA TYR A 156 34.20 -14.04 14.03
C TYR A 156 34.90 -15.10 13.17
N LEU A 157 34.27 -16.27 13.00
CA LEU A 157 34.84 -17.33 12.16
C LEU A 157 34.95 -16.91 10.69
N TYR A 158 34.00 -16.11 10.18
CA TYR A 158 34.07 -15.59 8.82
C TYR A 158 35.17 -14.54 8.65
N LEU A 159 35.39 -13.66 9.63
CA LEU A 159 36.50 -12.72 9.61
C LEU A 159 37.85 -13.43 9.62
N LYS A 160 37.99 -14.50 10.43
CA LYS A 160 39.19 -15.34 10.42
C LYS A 160 39.39 -16.08 9.10
N LEU A 161 38.30 -16.52 8.45
CA LEU A 161 38.35 -17.08 7.10
C LEU A 161 38.81 -16.05 6.07
N LEU A 162 38.40 -14.78 6.18
CA LEU A 162 38.86 -13.70 5.30
C LEU A 162 40.32 -13.32 5.53
N GLU A 163 40.79 -13.35 6.78
CA GLU A 163 42.20 -13.16 7.13
C GLU A 163 43.06 -14.28 6.54
N GLU A 164 42.66 -15.54 6.76
CA GLU A 164 43.32 -16.73 6.19
C GLU A 164 43.35 -16.70 4.65
N ARG A 165 42.33 -16.11 4.02
CA ARG A 165 42.28 -15.91 2.56
C ARG A 165 43.33 -14.90 2.07
N ASN A 166 43.61 -13.86 2.84
CA ASN A 166 44.57 -12.83 2.46
C ASN A 166 46.03 -13.26 2.72
N ASP A 167 46.24 -14.21 3.63
CA ASP A 167 47.54 -14.80 3.89
C ASP A 167 47.92 -15.85 2.84
N ARG A 168 49.09 -15.68 2.21
CA ARG A 168 49.58 -16.55 1.12
C ARG A 168 50.04 -17.95 1.58
N ASN A 169 50.11 -18.19 2.88
CA ASN A 169 50.72 -19.40 3.44
C ASN A 169 49.86 -19.91 4.61
N SER A 170 48.76 -20.59 4.33
CA SER A 170 47.86 -21.06 5.38
C SER A 170 47.24 -22.42 5.08
N ASN A 171 47.41 -23.31 6.06
CA ASN A 171 46.62 -24.52 6.22
C ASN A 171 45.14 -24.11 6.35
N SER A 172 44.23 -24.77 5.64
CA SER A 172 42.85 -24.32 5.45
C SER A 172 41.92 -24.52 6.66
N LEU A 173 42.42 -24.24 7.86
CA LEU A 173 41.81 -24.62 9.14
C LEU A 173 40.51 -23.86 9.39
N TYR A 174 40.50 -22.52 9.34
CA TYR A 174 39.29 -21.75 9.59
C TYR A 174 38.27 -21.96 8.47
N PHE A 175 38.71 -22.13 7.22
CA PHE A 175 37.81 -22.52 6.13
C PHE A 175 37.10 -23.86 6.40
N ARG A 176 37.83 -24.89 6.84
CA ARG A 176 37.25 -26.21 7.18
C ARG A 176 36.32 -26.13 8.39
N ILE A 177 36.73 -25.43 9.45
CA ILE A 177 35.90 -25.24 10.65
C ILE A 177 34.62 -24.50 10.29
N TYR A 178 34.71 -23.44 9.49
CA TYR A 178 33.56 -22.65 9.07
C TYR A 178 32.55 -23.46 8.27
N ILE A 179 33.01 -24.22 7.27
CA ILE A 179 32.15 -25.12 6.49
C ILE A 179 31.54 -26.21 7.36
N LEU A 180 32.31 -26.77 8.30
CA LEU A 180 31.78 -27.78 9.23
C LEU A 180 30.67 -27.20 10.10
N VAL A 181 30.87 -26.01 10.69
CA VAL A 181 29.86 -25.35 11.53
C VAL A 181 28.59 -25.06 10.74
N LEU A 182 28.70 -24.44 9.56
CA LEU A 182 27.54 -24.16 8.70
C LEU A 182 26.88 -25.44 8.17
N GLY A 183 27.69 -26.42 7.77
CA GLY A 183 27.24 -27.70 7.22
C GLY A 183 26.47 -28.51 8.26
N VAL A 184 26.98 -28.60 9.49
CA VAL A 184 26.28 -29.25 10.61
C VAL A 184 24.98 -28.53 10.92
N TYR A 185 24.98 -27.20 10.96
CA TYR A 185 23.76 -26.42 11.19
C TYR A 185 22.69 -26.67 10.12
N ALA A 186 23.08 -26.60 8.83
CA ALA A 186 22.18 -26.83 7.71
C ALA A 186 21.68 -28.28 7.67
N ALA A 187 22.56 -29.25 7.89
CA ALA A 187 22.22 -30.67 7.93
C ALA A 187 21.26 -30.99 9.09
N LEU A 188 21.49 -30.44 10.28
CA LEU A 188 20.57 -30.58 11.41
C LEU A 188 19.20 -30.00 11.08
N ARG A 189 19.13 -28.80 10.49
CA ARG A 189 17.84 -28.20 10.11
C ARG A 189 17.12 -29.00 9.04
N LEU A 190 17.82 -29.42 8.00
CA LEU A 190 17.24 -30.16 6.88
C LEU A 190 16.79 -31.55 7.31
N SER A 191 17.60 -32.25 8.10
CA SER A 191 17.23 -33.56 8.67
C SER A 191 16.02 -33.45 9.58
N LEU A 192 15.95 -32.47 10.48
CA LEU A 192 14.78 -32.24 11.33
C LEU A 192 13.53 -31.89 10.51
N ALA A 193 13.65 -31.03 9.51
CA ALA A 193 12.53 -30.67 8.63
C ALA A 193 11.99 -31.88 7.85
N LEU A 194 12.88 -32.73 7.34
CA LEU A 194 12.53 -33.94 6.59
C LEU A 194 11.93 -35.01 7.51
N LEU A 195 12.52 -35.20 8.70
CA LEU A 195 12.04 -36.15 9.71
C LEU A 195 10.63 -35.80 10.19
N LEU A 196 10.32 -34.53 10.43
CA LEU A 196 8.97 -34.09 10.82
C LEU A 196 7.91 -34.28 9.72
N LYS A 197 8.32 -34.43 8.45
CA LYS A 197 7.43 -34.62 7.29
C LYS A 197 7.27 -36.07 6.86
N LEU A 198 8.12 -36.99 7.32
CA LEU A 198 8.00 -38.42 7.03
C LEU A 198 6.96 -39.10 7.92
N ARG A 199 6.06 -39.86 7.30
CA ARG A 199 4.95 -40.57 7.99
C ARG A 199 5.40 -41.45 9.16
N ALA A 200 6.55 -42.12 9.01
CA ALA A 200 7.12 -43.01 10.01
C ALA A 200 7.68 -42.28 11.26
N CYS A 201 7.97 -40.98 11.15
CA CYS A 201 8.58 -40.17 12.20
C CYS A 201 7.58 -39.25 12.91
N HIS A 202 6.28 -39.35 12.59
CA HIS A 202 5.23 -38.61 13.30
C HIS A 202 5.10 -39.05 14.77
N ALA A 203 5.33 -40.34 15.07
CA ALA A 203 5.40 -40.82 16.44
C ALA A 203 6.52 -40.15 17.26
N LEU A 204 7.68 -39.87 16.63
CA LEU A 204 8.78 -39.11 17.25
C LEU A 204 8.41 -37.63 17.49
N SER A 205 7.63 -37.03 16.58
CA SER A 205 7.12 -35.66 16.76
C SER A 205 6.19 -35.55 17.97
N GLU A 206 5.34 -36.55 18.20
CA GLU A 206 4.43 -36.64 19.35
C GLU A 206 5.20 -36.87 20.66
N MET A 207 6.21 -37.75 20.68
CA MET A 207 7.08 -37.93 21.85
C MET A 207 7.89 -36.67 22.21
N SER A 208 8.18 -35.83 21.22
CA SER A 208 8.88 -34.56 21.39
C SER A 208 8.01 -33.46 22.05
N ASP A 209 6.78 -33.75 22.49
CA ASP A 209 5.98 -32.82 23.28
C ASP A 209 6.25 -32.90 24.80
N GLN A 210 7.19 -33.75 25.24
CA GLN A 210 7.75 -33.70 26.60
C GLN A 210 8.46 -32.36 26.88
N SER A 211 8.46 -31.96 28.15
CA SER A 211 8.97 -30.66 28.64
C SER A 211 10.41 -30.35 28.20
N PHE A 212 11.29 -31.36 28.18
CA PHE A 212 12.68 -31.22 27.72
C PHE A 212 12.78 -30.86 26.23
N PHE A 213 12.09 -31.60 25.36
CA PHE A 213 12.09 -31.33 23.92
C PHE A 213 11.32 -30.06 23.56
N GLN A 214 10.32 -29.68 24.36
CA GLN A 214 9.64 -28.39 24.20
C GLN A 214 10.61 -27.22 24.37
N PHE A 215 11.59 -27.30 25.28
CA PHE A 215 12.60 -26.25 25.44
C PHE A 215 13.49 -26.09 24.19
N PHE A 216 13.87 -27.17 23.52
CA PHE A 216 14.65 -27.08 22.28
C PHE A 216 13.79 -26.65 21.08
N LYS A 217 12.57 -27.18 20.94
CA LYS A 217 11.58 -26.71 19.96
C LYS A 217 11.32 -25.21 20.12
N TRP A 218 11.34 -24.69 21.35
CA TRP A 218 11.09 -23.29 21.68
C TRP A 218 12.15 -22.30 21.17
N ILE A 219 13.40 -22.76 20.99
CA ILE A 219 14.51 -21.96 20.45
C ILE A 219 14.49 -21.94 18.92
N TYR A 220 14.06 -23.03 18.27
CA TYR A 220 14.23 -23.24 16.83
C TYR A 220 12.93 -23.27 16.00
N GLN A 221 11.75 -23.46 16.62
CA GLN A 221 10.48 -23.66 15.92
C GLN A 221 9.46 -22.57 16.29
N GLU A 222 9.08 -21.76 15.30
CA GLU A 222 7.90 -20.90 15.38
C GLU A 222 6.64 -21.78 15.40
N ARG A 223 5.81 -21.65 16.44
CA ARG A 223 4.57 -22.44 16.57
C ARG A 223 3.53 -21.89 15.59
N TYR A 224 3.26 -22.64 14.53
CA TYR A 224 2.05 -22.41 13.73
C TYR A 224 0.84 -22.86 14.53
N TYR A 225 -0.10 -21.93 14.74
CA TYR A 225 -1.27 -22.11 15.61
C TYR A 225 -2.32 -23.05 14.99
N VAL A 226 -2.38 -23.15 13.65
CA VAL A 226 -3.36 -23.93 12.90
C VAL A 226 -2.71 -25.16 12.28
N GLY A 227 -3.33 -26.33 12.42
CA GLY A 227 -2.90 -27.57 11.74
C GLY A 227 -1.85 -28.42 12.45
N ARG A 228 -1.70 -28.31 13.78
CA ARG A 228 -0.78 -29.18 14.56
C ARG A 228 -1.23 -30.64 14.43
N GLY A 229 -0.50 -31.44 13.64
CA GLY A 229 -0.84 -32.84 13.32
C GLY A 229 -1.65 -33.02 12.02
N LEU A 230 -1.90 -31.95 11.26
CA LEU A 230 -2.48 -32.06 9.92
C LEU A 230 -1.35 -32.41 8.94
N TYR A 231 -1.27 -33.69 8.58
CA TYR A 231 -0.24 -34.18 7.68
C TYR A 231 -0.69 -34.07 6.23
N GLU A 232 0.04 -33.29 5.44
CA GLU A 232 -0.11 -33.25 3.99
C GLU A 232 0.48 -34.50 3.36
N LYS A 233 -0.10 -34.98 2.27
CA LYS A 233 0.50 -36.06 1.49
C LYS A 233 1.84 -35.59 0.92
N LEU A 234 2.87 -36.44 1.00
CA LEU A 234 4.21 -36.13 0.47
C LEU A 234 4.17 -35.71 -1.01
N SER A 235 3.28 -36.31 -1.81
CA SER A 235 3.08 -35.95 -3.22
C SER A 235 2.64 -34.49 -3.40
N ASP A 236 1.67 -34.03 -2.61
CA ASP A 236 1.14 -32.67 -2.71
C ASP A 236 2.17 -31.65 -2.21
N TYR A 237 2.91 -32.00 -1.14
CA TYR A 237 4.05 -31.21 -0.68
C TYR A 237 5.15 -31.10 -1.74
N CYS A 238 5.54 -32.20 -2.39
CA CYS A 238 6.55 -32.17 -3.45
C CYS A 238 6.09 -31.32 -4.65
N ARG A 239 4.81 -31.40 -5.05
CA ARG A 239 4.25 -30.53 -6.10
C ARG A 239 4.31 -29.06 -5.72
N TYR A 240 3.96 -28.74 -4.48
CA TYR A 240 4.04 -27.38 -3.94
C TYR A 240 5.48 -26.85 -3.92
N VAL A 241 6.43 -27.65 -3.43
CA VAL A 241 7.86 -27.28 -3.42
C VAL A 241 8.36 -27.07 -4.85
N LEU A 242 8.03 -27.98 -5.78
CA LEU A 242 8.43 -27.86 -7.18
C LEU A 242 7.87 -26.59 -7.83
N PHE A 243 6.60 -26.28 -7.59
CA PHE A 243 5.95 -25.05 -8.05
C PHE A 243 6.73 -23.81 -7.63
N TRP A 244 7.09 -23.71 -6.33
CA TRP A 244 7.85 -22.58 -5.83
C TRP A 244 9.29 -22.54 -6.34
N VAL A 245 9.96 -23.68 -6.46
CA VAL A 245 11.32 -23.75 -7.01
C VAL A 245 11.34 -23.22 -8.45
N VAL A 246 10.38 -23.60 -9.29
CA VAL A 246 10.27 -23.11 -10.67
C VAL A 246 10.04 -21.61 -10.71
N ILE A 247 9.07 -21.10 -9.94
CA ILE A 247 8.76 -19.66 -9.90
C ILE A 247 9.95 -18.84 -9.42
N LEU A 248 10.61 -19.28 -8.34
CA LEU A 248 11.77 -18.59 -7.80
C LEU A 248 12.95 -18.64 -8.76
N ALA A 249 13.21 -19.79 -9.40
CA ALA A 249 14.26 -19.90 -10.42
C ALA A 249 14.03 -18.90 -11.56
N CYS A 250 12.83 -18.87 -12.15
CA CYS A 250 12.48 -17.90 -13.20
C CYS A 250 12.67 -16.46 -12.73
N LYS A 251 12.17 -16.12 -11.53
CA LYS A 251 12.29 -14.77 -10.95
C LYS A 251 13.74 -14.34 -10.77
N PHE A 252 14.59 -15.20 -10.21
CA PHE A 252 15.97 -14.84 -9.92
C PHE A 252 16.87 -14.86 -11.15
N VAL A 253 16.58 -15.72 -12.13
CA VAL A 253 17.21 -15.65 -13.46
C VAL A 253 16.90 -14.30 -14.12
N PHE A 254 15.62 -13.90 -14.15
CA PHE A 254 15.21 -12.60 -14.66
C PHE A 254 15.91 -11.44 -13.93
N ALA A 255 15.89 -11.46 -12.59
CA ALA A 255 16.55 -10.43 -11.78
C ALA A 255 18.06 -10.37 -12.04
N TYR A 256 18.73 -11.52 -12.18
CA TYR A 256 20.16 -11.57 -12.48
C TYR A 256 20.49 -10.91 -13.82
N PHE A 257 19.81 -11.30 -14.90
CA PHE A 257 20.13 -10.82 -16.24
C PHE A 257 19.71 -9.37 -16.49
N LEU A 258 18.56 -8.94 -15.98
CA LEU A 258 18.00 -7.62 -16.30
C LEU A 258 18.24 -6.56 -15.23
N GLN A 259 18.39 -6.95 -13.96
CA GLN A 259 18.55 -5.99 -12.87
C GLN A 259 19.99 -5.93 -12.38
N ILE A 260 20.57 -7.08 -11.98
CA ILE A 260 21.86 -7.08 -11.27
C ILE A 260 23.04 -6.96 -12.24
N ARG A 261 23.13 -7.83 -13.26
CA ARG A 261 24.28 -7.90 -14.18
C ARG A 261 24.56 -6.57 -14.91
N PRO A 262 23.56 -5.83 -15.44
CA PRO A 262 23.81 -4.56 -16.13
C PRO A 262 24.36 -3.46 -15.21
N LEU A 263 24.06 -3.51 -13.90
CA LEU A 263 24.48 -2.50 -12.92
C LEU A 263 25.92 -2.69 -12.43
N VAL A 264 26.49 -3.88 -12.59
CA VAL A 264 27.87 -4.17 -12.17
C VAL A 264 28.88 -3.29 -12.92
N SER A 265 28.72 -3.13 -14.23
CA SER A 265 29.66 -2.35 -15.05
C SER A 265 29.68 -0.85 -14.66
N PRO A 266 28.53 -0.14 -14.59
CA PRO A 266 28.46 1.21 -14.05
C PRO A 266 28.99 1.33 -12.62
N THR A 267 28.71 0.34 -11.75
CA THR A 267 29.21 0.35 -10.36
C THR A 267 30.73 0.33 -10.31
N ASN A 268 31.38 -0.55 -11.09
CA ASN A 268 32.84 -0.63 -11.17
C ASN A 268 33.47 0.66 -11.71
N ILE A 269 32.80 1.35 -12.63
CA ILE A 269 33.24 2.66 -13.13
C ILE A 269 33.20 3.70 -12.01
N ILE A 270 32.06 3.80 -11.30
CA ILE A 270 31.87 4.80 -10.23
C ILE A 270 32.84 4.59 -9.06
N VAL A 271 33.11 3.34 -8.68
CA VAL A 271 34.08 3.01 -7.61
C VAL A 271 35.50 3.44 -7.97
N ARG A 272 35.87 3.42 -9.26
CA ARG A 272 37.20 3.83 -9.74
C ARG A 272 37.34 5.33 -9.95
N LEU A 273 36.24 6.10 -9.90
CA LEU A 273 36.32 7.55 -10.01
C LEU A 273 37.00 8.16 -8.78
N PRO A 274 37.86 9.18 -8.95
CA PRO A 274 38.39 9.94 -7.82
C PRO A 274 37.25 10.59 -7.02
N THR A 275 37.51 10.97 -5.77
CA THR A 275 36.53 11.62 -4.90
C THR A 275 36.06 12.95 -5.51
N LEU A 276 34.86 12.95 -6.09
CA LEU A 276 34.25 14.14 -6.67
C LEU A 276 33.59 14.97 -5.56
N LYS A 277 33.84 16.28 -5.55
CA LYS A 277 33.05 17.22 -4.75
C LYS A 277 31.75 17.51 -5.48
N TYR A 278 30.64 16.92 -5.02
CA TYR A 278 29.31 17.21 -5.56
C TYR A 278 28.89 18.62 -5.13
N SER A 279 28.29 19.40 -6.04
CA SER A 279 27.82 20.76 -5.71
C SER A 279 26.50 20.77 -4.94
N TRP A 280 25.80 19.63 -4.85
CA TRP A 280 24.49 19.49 -4.24
C TRP A 280 24.54 18.75 -2.90
N HIS A 281 23.98 19.41 -1.87
CA HIS A 281 23.84 19.09 -0.44
C HIS A 281 25.10 18.66 0.33
N ASP A 282 25.71 19.66 0.98
CA ASP A 282 26.84 19.61 1.93
C ASP A 282 26.67 18.68 3.14
N LEU A 283 25.44 18.23 3.45
CA LEU A 283 25.10 17.43 4.63
C LEU A 283 25.59 15.96 4.54
N ILE A 284 25.84 15.45 3.32
CA ILE A 284 26.07 14.00 3.07
C ILE A 284 27.28 13.74 2.13
N SER A 285 27.84 14.77 1.48
CA SER A 285 28.84 14.63 0.41
C SER A 285 30.31 14.69 0.86
N LYS A 286 30.64 15.29 2.01
CA LYS A 286 32.04 15.37 2.45
C LYS A 286 32.51 13.99 2.91
N ASN A 287 33.52 13.44 2.23
CA ASN A 287 34.28 12.24 2.62
C ASN A 287 33.67 10.85 2.30
N ASN A 288 32.69 10.75 1.40
CA ASN A 288 31.93 9.50 1.19
C ASN A 288 32.31 8.65 -0.05
N ASN A 289 33.53 8.75 -0.59
CA ASN A 289 34.06 7.87 -1.67
C ASN A 289 33.06 7.40 -2.75
N ASN A 290 32.22 8.32 -3.28
CA ASN A 290 31.16 8.03 -4.27
C ASN A 290 30.09 6.98 -3.85
N ALA A 291 30.01 6.59 -2.58
CA ALA A 291 29.10 5.56 -2.09
C ALA A 291 27.62 5.91 -2.26
N LEU A 292 27.27 7.21 -2.16
CA LEU A 292 25.90 7.68 -2.39
C LEU A 292 25.46 7.50 -3.85
N ALA A 293 26.35 7.77 -4.81
CA ALA A 293 26.04 7.56 -6.23
C ALA A 293 25.78 6.07 -6.53
N ILE A 294 26.53 5.19 -5.88
CA ILE A 294 26.29 3.74 -5.93
C ILE A 294 24.94 3.41 -5.28
N ALA A 295 24.65 3.94 -4.08
CA ALA A 295 23.37 3.73 -3.42
C ALA A 295 22.19 4.19 -4.29
N SER A 296 22.29 5.35 -4.96
CA SER A 296 21.28 5.86 -5.88
C SER A 296 21.14 5.02 -7.15
N LEU A 297 22.23 4.46 -7.68
CA LEU A 297 22.21 3.55 -8.83
C LEU A 297 21.48 2.24 -8.52
N TRP A 298 21.68 1.70 -7.31
CA TRP A 298 21.04 0.45 -6.85
C TRP A 298 19.66 0.69 -6.22
N ALA A 299 19.34 1.93 -5.82
CA ALA A 299 18.06 2.28 -5.20
C ALA A 299 16.86 1.82 -6.05
N PRO A 300 16.82 1.98 -7.39
CA PRO A 300 15.75 1.41 -8.21
C PRO A 300 15.62 -0.11 -8.11
N VAL A 301 16.68 -0.90 -7.94
CA VAL A 301 16.53 -2.36 -7.78
C VAL A 301 15.77 -2.70 -6.50
N VAL A 302 15.99 -1.91 -5.45
CA VAL A 302 15.27 -2.02 -4.17
C VAL A 302 13.89 -1.34 -4.24
N ALA A 303 13.77 -0.26 -5.03
CA ALA A 303 12.65 0.66 -5.12
C ALA A 303 11.81 0.52 -6.40
N ILE A 304 12.02 -0.49 -7.24
CA ILE A 304 11.12 -0.87 -8.36
C ILE A 304 9.72 -1.23 -7.80
N ARG A 305 9.63 -1.42 -6.47
CA ARG A 305 8.39 -1.50 -5.68
C ARG A 305 8.01 -0.19 -4.97
N SER A 306 8.47 0.96 -5.44
CA SER A 306 8.05 2.25 -4.88
C SER A 306 6.68 2.62 -5.41
N ILE A 307 5.84 3.12 -4.51
CA ILE A 307 4.51 3.67 -4.81
C ILE A 307 4.58 4.73 -5.92
N GLU A 308 5.69 5.48 -6.01
CA GLU A 308 5.89 6.48 -7.07
C GLU A 308 6.05 5.88 -8.47
N MET A 309 6.73 4.73 -8.60
CA MET A 309 6.82 4.03 -9.89
C MET A 309 5.50 3.32 -10.24
N LEU A 310 4.76 2.84 -9.23
CA LEU A 310 3.38 2.37 -9.41
C LEU A 310 2.50 3.52 -9.92
N HIS A 311 2.50 4.68 -9.26
CA HIS A 311 1.75 5.87 -9.68
C HIS A 311 2.08 6.29 -11.12
N LYS A 312 3.36 6.39 -11.48
CA LYS A 312 3.77 6.79 -12.84
C LYS A 312 3.43 5.76 -13.92
N ARG A 313 3.28 4.48 -13.57
CA ARG A 313 2.99 3.40 -14.54
C ARG A 313 1.54 2.95 -14.52
N PHE A 314 0.74 3.36 -13.53
CA PHE A 314 -0.62 2.89 -13.36
C PHE A 314 -1.48 3.18 -14.60
N GLU A 315 -1.28 4.34 -15.24
CA GLU A 315 -1.99 4.68 -16.49
C GLU A 315 -1.70 3.71 -17.64
N SER A 316 -0.47 3.17 -17.71
CA SER A 316 -0.09 2.18 -18.73
C SER A 316 -0.62 0.77 -18.46
N PHE A 317 -1.11 0.48 -17.25
CA PHE A 317 -1.53 -0.86 -16.86
C PHE A 317 -2.77 -1.35 -17.60
N PRO A 318 -3.87 -0.57 -17.71
CA PRO A 318 -5.02 -0.98 -18.51
C PRO A 318 -4.64 -1.33 -19.95
N GLU A 319 -3.80 -0.50 -20.59
CA GLU A 319 -3.35 -0.74 -21.96
C GLU A 319 -2.52 -2.03 -22.07
N ALA A 320 -1.53 -2.20 -21.19
CA ALA A 320 -0.67 -3.39 -21.18
C ALA A 320 -1.46 -4.67 -20.85
N PHE A 321 -2.44 -4.58 -19.95
CA PHE A 321 -3.34 -5.67 -19.60
C PHE A 321 -4.18 -6.11 -20.80
N VAL A 322 -4.85 -5.17 -21.46
CA VAL A 322 -5.68 -5.50 -22.62
C VAL A 322 -4.83 -6.02 -23.78
N LYS A 323 -3.66 -5.43 -24.04
CA LYS A 323 -2.78 -5.89 -25.13
C LYS A 323 -2.29 -7.32 -24.92
N ASN A 324 -1.86 -7.67 -23.71
CA ASN A 324 -1.11 -8.91 -23.46
C ASN A 324 -1.94 -10.04 -22.82
N LEU A 325 -2.96 -9.73 -22.02
CA LEU A 325 -3.68 -10.70 -21.18
C LEU A 325 -5.12 -10.93 -21.62
N VAL A 326 -5.74 -9.98 -22.32
CA VAL A 326 -7.13 -10.12 -22.80
C VAL A 326 -7.15 -10.82 -24.16
N SER A 327 -8.05 -11.80 -24.31
CA SER A 327 -8.21 -12.60 -25.53
C SER A 327 -8.64 -11.74 -26.73
N SER A 328 -8.27 -12.19 -27.93
CA SER A 328 -8.58 -11.48 -29.19
C SER A 328 -10.08 -11.37 -29.50
N GLU A 329 -10.92 -12.19 -28.86
CA GLU A 329 -12.38 -12.15 -29.01
C GLU A 329 -13.00 -10.98 -28.23
N THR A 330 -12.55 -10.75 -26.99
CA THR A 330 -12.98 -9.59 -26.18
C THR A 330 -12.50 -8.27 -26.78
N LYS A 331 -11.35 -8.27 -27.50
CA LYS A 331 -10.84 -7.11 -28.25
C LYS A 331 -11.73 -6.69 -29.44
N ARG A 332 -12.68 -7.54 -29.88
CA ARG A 332 -13.52 -7.29 -31.06
C ARG A 332 -14.88 -6.70 -30.76
N MET A 333 -15.28 -6.49 -29.50
CA MET A 333 -16.52 -5.77 -29.21
C MET A 333 -16.38 -4.29 -29.62
N PRO A 334 -17.13 -3.79 -30.62
CA PRO A 334 -17.04 -2.41 -31.06
C PRO A 334 -18.18 -1.59 -30.45
N PHE A 335 -17.85 -0.62 -29.60
CA PHE A 335 -18.70 0.56 -29.44
C PHE A 335 -18.29 1.59 -30.50
N ASN A 336 -19.30 2.16 -31.14
CA ASN A 336 -19.33 2.92 -32.40
C ASN A 336 -18.08 3.78 -32.73
N ARG A 337 -17.48 3.56 -33.92
CA ARG A 337 -16.15 4.08 -34.30
C ARG A 337 -16.23 5.13 -35.42
N GLN A 338 -16.36 6.42 -35.07
CA GLN A 338 -16.14 7.54 -36.01
C GLN A 338 -15.75 8.82 -35.24
N SER A 339 -14.47 9.22 -35.21
CA SER A 339 -13.97 10.63 -35.10
C SER A 339 -12.48 10.70 -34.65
N PRO A 340 -11.80 11.86 -34.78
CA PRO A 340 -10.40 12.07 -34.36
C PRO A 340 -10.14 11.97 -32.84
N GLN A 341 -11.18 11.78 -32.02
CA GLN A 341 -11.12 11.62 -30.55
C GLN A 341 -10.85 10.16 -30.11
N ALA A 342 -10.51 9.28 -31.04
CA ALA A 342 -10.37 7.85 -30.83
C ALA A 342 -9.36 7.43 -29.73
N SER A 343 -8.37 8.25 -29.37
CA SER A 343 -7.38 7.88 -28.35
C SER A 343 -7.97 7.86 -26.93
N GLN A 344 -8.77 8.86 -26.55
CA GLN A 344 -9.41 8.92 -25.23
C GLN A 344 -10.47 7.83 -25.07
N ASP A 345 -11.27 7.59 -26.12
CA ASP A 345 -12.26 6.52 -26.13
C ASP A 345 -11.61 5.13 -25.99
N MET A 346 -10.44 4.92 -26.61
CA MET A 346 -9.69 3.67 -26.48
C MET A 346 -9.11 3.51 -25.07
N ASN A 347 -8.55 4.56 -24.47
CA ASN A 347 -8.04 4.51 -23.09
C ASN A 347 -9.16 4.21 -22.09
N LYS A 348 -10.35 4.82 -22.27
CA LYS A 348 -11.54 4.51 -21.46
C LYS A 348 -11.99 3.07 -21.63
N THR A 349 -11.98 2.55 -22.85
CA THR A 349 -12.31 1.15 -23.12
C THR A 349 -11.34 0.20 -22.41
N TYR A 350 -10.04 0.51 -22.45
CA TYR A 350 -9.03 -0.28 -21.74
C TYR A 350 -9.22 -0.23 -20.21
N ALA A 351 -9.50 0.96 -19.68
CA ALA A 351 -9.79 1.16 -18.26
C ALA A 351 -11.04 0.37 -17.80
N ALA A 352 -12.12 0.38 -18.60
CA ALA A 352 -13.34 -0.37 -18.30
C ALA A 352 -13.14 -1.89 -18.30
N LEU A 353 -12.24 -2.41 -19.15
CA LEU A 353 -11.86 -3.83 -19.15
C LEU A 353 -10.93 -4.19 -17.98
N PHE A 354 -10.12 -3.23 -17.51
CA PHE A 354 -9.17 -3.43 -16.42
C PHE A 354 -9.80 -3.28 -15.02
N SER A 355 -10.80 -2.39 -14.88
CA SER A 355 -11.41 -2.06 -13.59
C SER A 355 -11.95 -3.27 -12.81
N PRO A 356 -12.60 -4.29 -13.41
CA PRO A 356 -13.08 -5.44 -12.65
C PRO A 356 -11.92 -6.28 -12.10
N PHE A 357 -10.88 -6.49 -12.91
CA PHE A 357 -9.69 -7.23 -12.49
C PHE A 357 -8.97 -6.52 -11.34
N TRP A 358 -8.75 -5.21 -11.45
CA TRP A 358 -8.14 -4.41 -10.39
C TRP A 358 -8.97 -4.45 -9.10
N ASN A 359 -10.28 -4.25 -9.22
CA ASN A 359 -11.18 -4.22 -8.06
C ASN A 359 -11.25 -5.57 -7.34
N GLU A 360 -11.15 -6.70 -8.04
CA GLU A 360 -11.07 -8.01 -7.38
C GLU A 360 -9.77 -8.15 -6.56
N ILE A 361 -8.63 -7.65 -7.05
CA ILE A 361 -7.39 -7.64 -6.26
C ILE A 361 -7.58 -6.83 -4.97
N ILE A 362 -8.16 -5.63 -5.07
CA ILE A 362 -8.39 -4.76 -3.91
C ILE A 362 -9.38 -5.40 -2.93
N LYS A 363 -10.44 -6.05 -3.41
CA LYS A 363 -11.36 -6.81 -2.55
C LYS A 363 -10.67 -7.97 -1.85
N SER A 364 -9.83 -8.75 -2.54
CA SER A 364 -9.05 -9.82 -1.89
C SER A 364 -8.12 -9.29 -0.81
N LEU A 365 -7.47 -8.14 -1.03
CA LEU A 365 -6.66 -7.49 0.01
C LEU A 365 -7.51 -7.07 1.23
N ARG A 366 -8.76 -6.67 0.98
CA ARG A 366 -9.70 -6.34 2.05
C ARG A 366 -10.19 -7.58 2.80
N GLU A 367 -10.49 -8.67 2.10
CA GLU A 367 -10.92 -9.95 2.66
C GLU A 367 -9.83 -10.60 3.52
N GLU A 368 -8.56 -10.45 3.14
CA GLU A 368 -7.40 -10.87 3.95
C GLU A 368 -7.04 -9.86 5.05
N ASP A 369 -7.88 -8.85 5.31
CA ASP A 369 -7.72 -7.81 6.35
C ASP A 369 -6.42 -6.98 6.23
N TYR A 370 -5.79 -6.90 5.05
CA TYR A 370 -4.60 -6.04 4.84
C TYR A 370 -4.93 -4.55 4.71
N ILE A 371 -6.13 -4.22 4.25
CA ILE A 371 -6.60 -2.84 4.06
C ILE A 371 -7.96 -2.64 4.74
N SER A 372 -8.27 -1.41 5.14
CA SER A 372 -9.57 -1.04 5.70
C SER A 372 -10.63 -0.80 4.62
N ASN A 373 -11.92 -0.76 4.99
CA ASN A 373 -13.00 -0.41 4.06
C ASN A 373 -12.75 0.96 3.40
N ARG A 374 -12.24 1.93 4.16
CA ARG A 374 -11.91 3.26 3.63
C ARG A 374 -10.79 3.20 2.61
N GLU A 375 -9.76 2.40 2.84
CA GLU A 375 -8.65 2.23 1.90
C GLU A 375 -9.11 1.47 0.65
N MET A 376 -9.97 0.46 0.79
CA MET A 376 -10.62 -0.22 -0.32
C MET A 376 -11.37 0.79 -1.22
N ASP A 377 -12.22 1.64 -0.64
CA ASP A 377 -12.97 2.66 -1.40
C ASP A 377 -12.06 3.64 -2.14
N LEU A 378 -10.91 3.99 -1.57
CA LEU A 378 -9.94 4.91 -2.19
C LEU A 378 -9.13 4.25 -3.31
N LEU A 379 -8.89 2.94 -3.23
CA LEU A 379 -8.08 2.16 -4.16
C LEU A 379 -8.89 1.56 -5.31
N CYS A 380 -10.18 1.32 -5.11
CA CYS A 380 -11.07 0.81 -6.14
C CYS A 380 -11.15 1.77 -7.33
N MET A 381 -11.12 1.21 -8.53
CA MET A 381 -11.32 1.92 -9.77
C MET A 381 -12.82 1.97 -10.08
N PRO A 382 -13.38 3.14 -10.45
CA PRO A 382 -14.73 3.23 -10.95
C PRO A 382 -14.93 2.31 -12.16
N SER A 383 -16.16 1.85 -12.40
CA SER A 383 -16.47 0.89 -13.47
C SER A 383 -16.06 1.38 -14.85
N ASN A 384 -15.99 2.71 -15.06
CA ASN A 384 -15.71 3.35 -16.34
C ASN A 384 -16.72 2.99 -17.46
N THR A 385 -17.82 2.32 -17.11
CA THR A 385 -18.94 2.00 -18.00
C THR A 385 -19.90 3.17 -18.16
N GLY A 386 -19.78 4.18 -17.30
CA GLY A 386 -20.75 5.24 -17.19
C GLY A 386 -20.71 6.26 -18.33
N SER A 387 -21.63 7.20 -18.23
CA SER A 387 -21.96 8.16 -19.29
C SER A 387 -20.91 9.26 -19.54
N LEU A 388 -19.85 9.37 -18.73
CA LEU A 388 -18.75 10.32 -18.97
C LEU A 388 -17.80 9.79 -20.04
N ARG A 389 -17.28 10.60 -20.96
CA ARG A 389 -16.37 10.13 -22.04
C ARG A 389 -14.89 10.05 -21.63
N LEU A 390 -14.59 10.19 -20.35
CA LEU A 390 -13.24 10.21 -19.79
C LEU A 390 -12.97 8.98 -18.92
N VAL A 391 -11.67 8.69 -18.70
CA VAL A 391 -11.23 7.67 -17.76
C VAL A 391 -11.38 8.21 -16.34
N GLN A 392 -12.16 7.51 -15.53
CA GLN A 392 -12.32 7.77 -14.11
C GLN A 392 -11.29 6.94 -13.35
N TRP A 393 -10.35 7.63 -12.72
CA TRP A 393 -9.25 6.99 -11.98
C TRP A 393 -9.62 6.81 -10.50
N PRO A 394 -9.00 5.82 -9.81
CA PRO A 394 -9.13 5.69 -8.36
C PRO A 394 -8.78 6.98 -7.60
N LEU A 395 -9.50 7.25 -6.50
CA LEU A 395 -9.36 8.48 -5.72
C LEU A 395 -7.94 8.71 -5.15
N PHE A 396 -7.20 7.65 -4.87
CA PHE A 396 -5.82 7.78 -4.36
C PHE A 396 -4.88 8.49 -5.36
N LEU A 397 -5.12 8.37 -6.66
CA LEU A 397 -4.35 9.05 -7.70
C LEU A 397 -4.74 10.53 -7.85
N LEU A 398 -6.01 10.84 -7.56
CA LEU A 398 -6.60 12.17 -7.71
C LEU A 398 -6.51 13.03 -6.44
N SER A 399 -6.04 12.44 -5.33
CA SER A 399 -5.95 13.10 -4.04
C SER A 399 -5.16 14.42 -4.12
N SER A 400 -5.76 15.50 -3.60
CA SER A 400 -5.21 16.86 -3.56
C SER A 400 -4.95 17.53 -4.92
N LYS A 401 -5.24 16.87 -6.04
CA LYS A 401 -5.01 17.43 -7.39
C LYS A 401 -5.93 18.61 -7.70
N ILE A 402 -7.21 18.52 -7.29
CA ILE A 402 -8.19 19.60 -7.48
C ILE A 402 -7.79 20.85 -6.67
N LEU A 403 -7.36 20.67 -5.42
CA LEU A 403 -6.92 21.79 -4.57
C LEU A 403 -5.70 22.49 -5.19
N LEU A 404 -4.71 21.71 -5.66
CA LEU A 404 -3.56 22.25 -6.36
C LEU A 404 -3.95 22.98 -7.65
N ALA A 405 -4.89 22.44 -8.43
CA ALA A 405 -5.39 23.09 -9.64
C ALA A 405 -6.09 24.43 -9.34
N ILE A 406 -6.81 24.54 -8.23
CA ILE A 406 -7.42 25.80 -7.77
C ILE A 406 -6.33 26.80 -7.40
N ASP A 407 -5.32 26.40 -6.64
CA ASP A 407 -4.20 27.28 -6.28
C ASP A 407 -3.47 27.79 -7.53
N LEU A 408 -3.22 26.92 -8.51
CA LEU A 408 -2.66 27.29 -9.80
C LEU A 408 -3.54 28.29 -10.57
N ALA A 409 -4.87 28.14 -10.51
CA ALA A 409 -5.81 29.03 -11.16
C ALA A 409 -5.89 30.41 -10.50
N VAL A 410 -5.78 30.47 -9.16
CA VAL A 410 -5.76 31.72 -8.39
C VAL A 410 -4.46 32.50 -8.65
N ASP A 411 -3.34 31.79 -8.74
CA ASP A 411 -2.02 32.39 -9.00
C ASP A 411 -1.76 32.72 -10.47
N CYS A 412 -2.62 32.26 -11.39
CA CYS A 412 -2.43 32.48 -12.82
C CYS A 412 -2.75 33.92 -13.20
N ARG A 413 -1.72 34.63 -13.68
CA ARG A 413 -1.85 35.99 -14.25
C ARG A 413 -1.83 36.00 -15.78
N ASP A 414 -1.57 34.83 -16.37
CA ASP A 414 -1.36 34.64 -17.80
C ASP A 414 -2.65 34.17 -18.50
N THR A 415 -2.53 33.56 -19.68
CA THR A 415 -3.69 33.17 -20.51
C THR A 415 -4.32 31.84 -20.07
N GLN A 416 -5.55 31.56 -20.56
CA GLN A 416 -6.23 30.28 -20.36
C GLN A 416 -5.38 29.09 -20.83
N ALA A 417 -4.65 29.25 -21.94
CA ALA A 417 -3.78 28.22 -22.47
C ALA A 417 -2.61 27.92 -21.55
N ASP A 418 -2.02 28.94 -20.92
CA ASP A 418 -0.90 28.77 -19.98
C ASP A 418 -1.34 28.06 -18.70
N LEU A 419 -2.52 28.41 -18.17
CA LEU A 419 -3.13 27.70 -17.04
C LEU A 419 -3.34 26.22 -17.38
N TRP A 420 -3.96 25.93 -18.54
CA TRP A 420 -4.21 24.57 -18.96
C TRP A 420 -2.90 23.78 -19.17
N ASN A 421 -1.89 24.40 -19.77
CA ASN A 421 -0.56 23.79 -19.93
C ASN A 421 0.10 23.46 -18.59
N ARG A 422 -0.05 24.31 -17.57
CA ARG A 422 0.42 24.03 -16.20
C ARG A 422 -0.33 22.85 -15.59
N ILE A 423 -1.64 22.78 -15.81
CA ILE A 423 -2.48 21.67 -15.34
C ILE A 423 -2.07 20.35 -16.02
N CYS A 424 -1.87 20.36 -17.34
CA CYS A 424 -1.49 19.20 -18.14
C CYS A 424 -0.08 18.65 -17.86
N ARG A 425 0.76 19.34 -17.08
CA ARG A 425 2.04 18.77 -16.63
C ARG A 425 1.85 17.53 -15.74
N ASP A 426 0.69 17.43 -15.10
CA ASP A 426 0.27 16.26 -14.33
C ASP A 426 -1.00 15.69 -14.95
N GLU A 427 -0.87 14.56 -15.64
CA GLU A 427 -1.96 13.93 -16.38
C GLU A 427 -3.16 13.61 -15.47
N TYR A 428 -2.91 13.13 -14.25
CA TYR A 428 -3.96 12.87 -13.26
C TYR A 428 -4.65 14.14 -12.77
N MET A 429 -3.95 15.28 -12.72
CA MET A 429 -4.57 16.55 -12.39
C MET A 429 -5.50 17.04 -13.50
N ALA A 430 -5.11 16.87 -14.77
CA ALA A 430 -5.97 17.18 -15.91
C ALA A 430 -7.24 16.31 -15.91
N TYR A 431 -7.12 15.00 -15.70
CA TYR A 431 -8.28 14.10 -15.55
C TYR A 431 -9.16 14.50 -14.35
N ALA A 432 -8.57 14.82 -13.19
CA ALA A 432 -9.33 15.24 -12.00
C ALA A 432 -10.17 16.49 -12.26
N VAL A 433 -9.60 17.50 -12.93
CA VAL A 433 -10.30 18.75 -13.25
C VAL A 433 -11.44 18.51 -14.24
N GLN A 434 -11.21 17.73 -15.29
CA GLN A 434 -12.24 17.39 -16.28
C GLN A 434 -13.37 16.56 -15.66
N GLU A 435 -13.01 15.51 -14.91
CA GLU A 435 -13.98 14.67 -14.22
C GLU A 435 -14.82 15.50 -13.24
N CYS A 436 -14.19 16.33 -12.42
CA CYS A 436 -14.91 17.18 -11.47
C CYS A 436 -15.90 18.12 -12.18
N TYR A 437 -15.50 18.74 -13.29
CA TYR A 437 -16.38 19.63 -14.06
C TYR A 437 -17.62 18.91 -14.60
N TYR A 438 -17.44 17.80 -15.33
CA TYR A 438 -18.56 17.08 -15.93
C TYR A 438 -19.42 16.34 -14.90
N SER A 439 -18.82 15.82 -13.83
CA SER A 439 -19.59 15.21 -12.73
C SER A 439 -20.42 16.26 -12.00
N THR A 440 -19.88 17.47 -11.78
CA THR A 440 -20.64 18.57 -11.17
C THR A 440 -21.84 18.95 -12.03
N GLU A 441 -21.68 19.07 -13.35
CA GLU A 441 -22.79 19.33 -14.28
C GLU A 441 -23.91 18.29 -14.13
N LYS A 442 -23.54 17.00 -14.17
CA LYS A 442 -24.51 15.90 -14.06
C LYS A 442 -25.20 15.85 -12.70
N VAL A 443 -24.44 15.99 -11.61
CA VAL A 443 -24.99 16.03 -10.25
C VAL A 443 -25.99 17.17 -10.17
N LEU A 444 -25.62 18.39 -10.56
CA LEU A 444 -26.53 19.53 -10.50
C LEU A 444 -27.78 19.33 -11.36
N LEU A 445 -27.66 18.83 -12.60
CA LEU A 445 -28.80 18.53 -13.46
C LEU A 445 -29.72 17.43 -12.92
N SER A 446 -29.20 16.50 -12.12
CA SER A 446 -29.98 15.44 -11.46
C SER A 446 -30.75 15.93 -10.23
N LEU A 447 -30.30 17.02 -9.61
CA LEU A 447 -30.88 17.54 -8.37
C LEU A 447 -32.08 18.47 -8.60
N VAL A 448 -32.14 19.14 -9.76
CA VAL A 448 -33.11 20.20 -10.01
C VAL A 448 -33.92 19.96 -11.28
N ASP A 449 -35.21 20.32 -11.21
CA ASP A 449 -36.16 20.26 -12.32
C ASP A 449 -36.65 21.64 -12.75
N GLY A 450 -37.23 21.69 -13.95
CA GLY A 450 -37.91 22.88 -14.49
C GLY A 450 -36.98 24.11 -14.59
N GLU A 451 -37.35 25.18 -13.90
CA GLU A 451 -36.63 26.48 -13.92
C GLU A 451 -35.20 26.35 -13.39
N GLY A 452 -34.95 25.49 -12.39
CA GLY A 452 -33.62 25.24 -11.83
C GLY A 452 -32.70 24.52 -12.81
N ARG A 453 -33.26 23.55 -13.56
CA ARG A 453 -32.52 22.81 -14.60
C ARG A 453 -32.07 23.74 -15.73
N LEU A 454 -32.98 24.59 -16.20
CA LEU A 454 -32.70 25.58 -17.25
C LEU A 454 -31.57 26.53 -16.85
N TRP A 455 -31.47 26.89 -15.57
CA TRP A 455 -30.37 27.69 -15.04
C TRP A 455 -29.02 26.95 -15.10
N VAL A 456 -28.97 25.69 -14.67
CA VAL A 456 -27.76 24.86 -14.75
C VAL A 456 -27.31 24.74 -16.21
N GLU A 457 -28.21 24.36 -17.12
CA GLU A 457 -27.90 24.20 -18.55
C GLU A 457 -27.36 25.49 -19.18
N ARG A 458 -27.93 26.66 -18.81
CA ARG A 458 -27.45 27.96 -19.30
C ARG A 458 -26.05 28.27 -18.80
N ILE A 459 -25.77 28.11 -17.50
CA ILE A 459 -24.44 28.41 -16.94
C ILE A 459 -23.36 27.56 -17.61
N PHE A 460 -23.57 26.24 -17.67
CA PHE A 460 -22.58 25.35 -18.28
C PHE A 460 -22.40 25.63 -19.78
N ARG A 461 -23.46 26.06 -20.49
CA ARG A 461 -23.36 26.51 -21.88
C ARG A 461 -22.46 27.74 -22.03
N GLU A 462 -22.63 28.76 -21.20
CA GLU A 462 -21.80 29.97 -21.28
C GLU A 462 -20.34 29.72 -20.89
N ILE A 463 -20.12 28.85 -19.89
CA ILE A 463 -18.77 28.42 -19.53
C ILE A 463 -18.13 27.65 -20.69
N ASN A 464 -18.85 26.70 -21.30
CA ASN A 464 -18.36 25.93 -22.45
C ASN A 464 -18.04 26.82 -23.65
N ASN A 465 -18.88 27.80 -23.97
CA ASN A 465 -18.62 28.79 -25.02
C ASN A 465 -17.35 29.59 -24.71
N SER A 466 -17.18 30.05 -23.46
CA SER A 466 -16.00 30.80 -23.03
C SER A 466 -14.72 29.97 -23.12
N ILE A 467 -14.79 28.66 -22.79
CA ILE A 467 -13.66 27.74 -22.94
C ILE A 467 -13.23 27.64 -24.40
N LEU A 468 -14.20 27.52 -25.33
CA LEU A 468 -13.94 27.43 -26.77
C LEU A 468 -13.35 28.72 -27.36
N GLU A 469 -13.79 29.87 -26.86
CA GLU A 469 -13.31 31.20 -27.29
C GLU A 469 -11.99 31.59 -26.62
N GLY A 470 -11.53 30.85 -25.61
CA GLY A 470 -10.31 31.17 -24.86
C GLY A 470 -10.48 32.34 -23.88
N SER A 471 -11.71 32.70 -23.55
CA SER A 471 -12.10 33.90 -22.79
C SER A 471 -12.44 33.62 -21.32
N LEU A 472 -12.04 32.46 -20.77
CA LEU A 472 -12.43 32.00 -19.43
C LEU A 472 -12.13 33.02 -18.30
N PHE A 473 -11.01 33.74 -18.37
CA PHE A 473 -10.67 34.79 -17.40
C PHE A 473 -11.53 36.07 -17.51
N MET A 474 -12.16 36.30 -18.67
CA MET A 474 -13.13 37.39 -18.85
C MET A 474 -14.52 37.00 -18.35
N THR A 475 -14.87 35.72 -18.43
CA THR A 475 -16.17 35.19 -18.00
C THR A 475 -16.22 34.87 -16.51
N LEU A 476 -15.11 34.39 -15.92
CA LEU A 476 -15.06 33.88 -14.55
C LEU A 476 -14.02 34.58 -13.68
N LYS A 477 -14.42 34.98 -12.48
CA LYS A 477 -13.56 35.44 -11.39
C LYS A 477 -12.99 34.23 -10.64
N LEU A 478 -11.92 33.60 -11.15
CA LEU A 478 -11.35 32.36 -10.60
C LEU A 478 -10.94 32.42 -9.12
N VAL A 479 -10.65 33.60 -8.58
CA VAL A 479 -10.39 33.80 -7.14
C VAL A 479 -11.57 33.34 -6.26
N LYS A 480 -12.81 33.39 -6.80
CA LYS A 480 -14.02 32.94 -6.09
C LYS A 480 -14.31 31.45 -6.25
N LEU A 481 -13.51 30.71 -7.03
CA LEU A 481 -13.71 29.29 -7.29
C LEU A 481 -13.62 28.45 -6.00
N GLN A 482 -12.72 28.80 -5.08
CA GLN A 482 -12.60 28.11 -3.79
C GLN A 482 -13.89 28.19 -2.96
N LEU A 483 -14.62 29.31 -3.06
CA LEU A 483 -15.90 29.48 -2.37
C LEU A 483 -16.97 28.57 -2.98
N VAL A 484 -17.03 28.46 -4.31
CA VAL A 484 -17.94 27.53 -5.01
C VAL A 484 -17.68 26.09 -4.57
N VAL A 485 -16.41 25.67 -4.57
CA VAL A 485 -15.99 24.33 -4.16
C VAL A 485 -16.39 24.05 -2.72
N SER A 486 -16.24 25.02 -1.81
CA SER A 486 -16.65 24.85 -0.41
C SER A 486 -18.17 24.62 -0.27
N ARG A 487 -18.99 25.36 -1.01
CA ARG A 487 -20.46 25.24 -0.98
C ARG A 487 -20.93 23.95 -1.63
N PHE A 488 -20.32 23.57 -2.75
CA PHE A 488 -20.60 22.31 -3.41
C PHE A 488 -20.21 21.11 -2.52
N THR A 489 -19.08 21.17 -1.82
CA THR A 489 -18.68 20.13 -0.86
C THR A 489 -19.67 19.99 0.28
N ALA A 490 -20.20 21.12 0.79
CA ALA A 490 -21.24 21.10 1.81
C ALA A 490 -22.55 20.46 1.30
N LEU A 491 -22.96 20.79 0.07
CA LEU A 491 -24.12 20.18 -0.60
C LEU A 491 -23.92 18.67 -0.79
N ALA A 492 -22.80 18.24 -1.36
CA ALA A 492 -22.47 16.83 -1.53
C ALA A 492 -22.45 16.05 -0.19
N GLY A 493 -21.93 16.67 0.88
CA GLY A 493 -21.93 16.08 2.22
C GLY A 493 -23.32 15.83 2.81
N LEU A 494 -24.35 16.55 2.35
CA LEU A 494 -25.74 16.30 2.70
C LEU A 494 -26.33 15.16 1.85
N LEU A 495 -26.01 15.14 0.55
CA LEU A 495 -26.55 14.18 -0.42
C LEU A 495 -26.05 12.75 -0.22
N ILE A 496 -24.86 12.56 0.36
CA ILE A 496 -24.31 11.23 0.70
C ILE A 496 -25.16 10.49 1.74
N ARG A 497 -26.01 11.21 2.49
CA ARG A 497 -26.89 10.62 3.51
C ARG A 497 -28.23 10.22 2.90
N ASN A 498 -28.87 9.22 3.51
CA ASN A 498 -30.23 8.81 3.11
C ASN A 498 -31.21 9.99 3.19
N GLU A 499 -32.14 10.04 2.23
CA GLU A 499 -33.14 11.10 2.13
C GLU A 499 -33.99 11.19 3.41
N THR A 500 -34.01 12.38 4.02
CA THR A 500 -34.96 12.74 5.07
C THR A 500 -35.56 14.11 4.74
N PRO A 501 -36.79 14.41 5.17
CA PRO A 501 -37.42 15.69 4.87
C PRO A 501 -36.64 16.89 5.43
N GLU A 502 -35.87 16.71 6.50
CA GLU A 502 -34.99 17.73 7.07
C GLU A 502 -33.75 17.95 6.19
N LEU A 503 -33.11 16.87 5.72
CA LEU A 503 -31.97 16.94 4.81
C LEU A 503 -32.37 17.51 3.45
N ALA A 504 -33.57 17.23 2.96
CA ALA A 504 -34.08 17.81 1.72
C ALA A 504 -34.22 19.33 1.80
N LYS A 505 -34.75 19.86 2.91
CA LYS A 505 -34.77 21.31 3.16
C LYS A 505 -33.36 21.89 3.30
N GLY A 506 -32.45 21.17 3.97
CA GLY A 506 -31.05 21.56 4.09
C GLY A 506 -30.33 21.60 2.74
N ALA A 507 -30.55 20.62 1.88
CA ALA A 507 -30.01 20.53 0.53
C ALA A 507 -30.56 21.66 -0.36
N ALA A 508 -31.87 21.96 -0.28
CA ALA A 508 -32.48 23.08 -1.00
C ALA A 508 -31.83 24.42 -0.63
N LYS A 509 -31.60 24.64 0.66
CA LYS A 509 -30.89 25.81 1.15
C LYS A 509 -29.43 25.84 0.68
N ALA A 510 -28.71 24.72 0.76
CA ALA A 510 -27.32 24.64 0.32
C ALA A 510 -27.17 24.85 -1.19
N PHE A 511 -28.12 24.36 -1.99
CA PHE A 511 -28.17 24.60 -3.43
C PHE A 511 -28.45 26.08 -3.73
N PHE A 512 -29.36 26.72 -3.00
CA PHE A 512 -29.59 28.16 -3.12
C PHE A 512 -28.33 28.97 -2.76
N GLU A 513 -27.60 28.58 -1.71
CA GLU A 513 -26.31 29.19 -1.37
C GLU A 513 -25.27 29.00 -2.50
N LEU A 514 -25.26 27.84 -3.16
CA LEU A 514 -24.41 27.59 -4.34
C LEU A 514 -24.83 28.48 -5.52
N TYR A 515 -26.12 28.66 -5.76
CA TYR A 515 -26.66 29.60 -6.75
C TYR A 515 -26.20 31.04 -6.47
N VAL A 516 -26.21 31.48 -5.22
CA VAL A 516 -25.73 32.83 -4.86
C VAL A 516 -24.24 32.97 -5.11
N VAL A 517 -23.43 31.99 -4.66
CA VAL A 517 -21.97 32.04 -4.81
C VAL A 517 -21.54 31.92 -6.28
N THR A 518 -22.31 31.23 -7.12
CA THR A 518 -22.04 31.20 -8.56
C THR A 518 -22.25 32.56 -9.22
N HIS A 519 -23.14 33.43 -8.73
CA HIS A 519 -23.23 34.82 -9.23
C HIS A 519 -21.96 35.64 -8.91
N ASP A 520 -21.29 35.34 -7.79
CA ASP A 520 -20.01 35.96 -7.44
C ASP A 520 -18.83 35.42 -8.29
N LEU A 521 -18.99 34.20 -8.84
CA LEU A 521 -18.01 33.59 -9.74
C LEU A 521 -18.06 34.24 -11.13
N LEU A 522 -19.23 34.64 -11.60
CA LEU A 522 -19.41 35.21 -12.94
C LEU A 522 -18.91 36.65 -13.02
N SER A 523 -18.48 37.07 -14.21
CA SER A 523 -18.18 38.46 -14.51
C SER A 523 -19.44 39.32 -14.50
N GLU A 524 -19.28 40.64 -14.34
CA GLU A 524 -20.41 41.56 -14.15
C GLU A 524 -21.37 41.55 -15.36
N ASN A 525 -20.82 41.48 -16.58
CA ASN A 525 -21.61 41.41 -17.81
C ASN A 525 -22.50 40.17 -17.86
N LEU A 526 -21.94 38.98 -17.58
CA LEU A 526 -22.71 37.74 -17.63
C LEU A 526 -23.73 37.65 -16.48
N ARG A 527 -23.38 38.21 -15.32
CA ARG A 527 -24.30 38.30 -14.18
C ARG A 527 -25.53 39.13 -14.53
N GLU A 528 -25.36 40.28 -15.17
CA GLU A 528 -26.47 41.13 -15.60
C GLU A 528 -27.35 40.46 -16.67
N GLU A 529 -26.76 39.71 -17.60
CA GLU A 529 -27.53 38.94 -18.59
C GLU A 529 -28.35 37.80 -17.94
N LEU A 530 -27.85 37.18 -16.88
CA LEU A 530 -28.58 36.15 -16.14
C LEU A 530 -29.66 36.74 -15.23
N ASP A 531 -29.39 37.88 -14.59
CA ASP A 531 -30.34 38.58 -13.73
C ASP A 531 -31.54 39.16 -14.52
N THR A 532 -31.32 39.52 -15.79
CA THR A 532 -32.39 39.97 -16.71
C THR A 532 -33.23 38.82 -17.28
N TRP A 533 -32.89 37.57 -16.96
CA TRP A 533 -33.66 36.43 -17.43
C TRP A 533 -34.95 36.25 -16.62
N ASN A 534 -36.01 36.85 -17.16
CA ASN A 534 -37.35 36.95 -16.54
C ASN A 534 -37.90 35.65 -15.95
N ILE A 535 -37.54 34.49 -16.49
CA ILE A 535 -38.06 33.18 -16.04
C ILE A 535 -37.44 32.81 -14.68
N VAL A 536 -36.11 32.85 -14.56
CA VAL A 536 -35.41 32.50 -13.31
C VAL A 536 -35.54 33.61 -12.27
N ALA A 537 -35.53 34.88 -12.70
CA ALA A 537 -35.75 36.01 -11.80
C ALA A 537 -37.15 35.98 -11.15
N ARG A 538 -38.19 35.64 -11.92
CA ARG A 538 -39.56 35.47 -11.41
C ARG A 538 -39.67 34.28 -10.46
N ALA A 539 -39.09 33.14 -10.84
CA ALA A 539 -39.04 31.93 -10.00
C ALA A 539 -38.37 32.17 -8.64
N ARG A 540 -37.28 32.95 -8.63
CA ARG A 540 -36.56 33.39 -7.43
C ARG A 540 -37.44 34.28 -6.56
N ASN A 541 -38.07 35.30 -7.14
CA ASN A 541 -38.90 36.26 -6.40
C ASN A 541 -40.15 35.61 -5.79
N GLU A 542 -40.68 34.57 -6.43
CA GLU A 542 -41.82 33.80 -5.94
C GLU A 542 -41.43 32.66 -4.98
N GLY A 543 -40.13 32.50 -4.68
CA GLY A 543 -39.62 31.44 -3.79
C GLY A 543 -39.82 30.02 -4.34
N ARG A 544 -40.12 29.87 -5.63
CA ARG A 544 -40.33 28.59 -6.30
C ARG A 544 -39.01 27.92 -6.72
N LEU A 545 -37.96 28.71 -6.92
CA LEU A 545 -36.64 28.24 -7.32
C LEU A 545 -36.03 27.32 -6.25
N PHE A 546 -35.70 26.09 -6.65
CA PHE A 546 -35.13 25.02 -5.79
C PHE A 546 -36.03 24.58 -4.62
N SER A 547 -37.34 24.85 -4.69
CA SER A 547 -38.32 24.43 -3.67
C SER A 547 -38.47 22.91 -3.55
N ARG A 548 -38.13 22.16 -4.61
CA ARG A 548 -38.08 20.70 -4.66
C ARG A 548 -36.72 20.28 -5.22
N ILE A 549 -36.01 19.45 -4.48
CA ILE A 549 -34.77 18.79 -4.92
C ILE A 549 -35.05 17.31 -5.07
N GLU A 550 -34.60 16.73 -6.18
CA GLU A 550 -34.58 15.29 -6.36
C GLU A 550 -33.29 14.71 -5.78
N TRP A 551 -33.38 13.60 -5.04
CA TRP A 551 -32.17 12.88 -4.61
C TRP A 551 -31.58 12.11 -5.80
N PRO A 552 -30.25 12.06 -5.97
CA PRO A 552 -29.63 11.26 -7.02
C PRO A 552 -30.02 9.78 -6.85
N LYS A 553 -30.63 9.20 -7.89
CA LYS A 553 -31.05 7.78 -7.92
C LYS A 553 -30.09 6.89 -8.70
N ASP A 554 -29.24 7.50 -9.51
CA ASP A 554 -28.25 6.81 -10.32
C ASP A 554 -27.03 6.47 -9.45
N PRO A 555 -26.65 5.20 -9.28
CA PRO A 555 -25.46 4.82 -8.54
C PRO A 555 -24.14 5.29 -9.17
N GLU A 556 -24.17 5.77 -10.43
CA GLU A 556 -23.00 6.37 -11.10
C GLU A 556 -22.83 7.88 -10.82
N ILE A 557 -23.77 8.52 -10.14
CA ILE A 557 -23.78 9.95 -9.74
C ILE A 557 -23.57 10.07 -8.24
#